data_AF-A0A1D6MTN6-F1
#
_entry.id   AF-A0A1D6MTN6-F1
#
_cell.length_a   1.000
_cell.length_b   1.000
_cell.length_c   1.000
_cell.angle_alpha   90.00
_cell.angle_beta   90.00
_cell.angle_gamma   90.00
#
_symmetry.space_group_name_H-M   'P 1'
#
loop_
_entity.id
_entity.type
_entity.pdbx_description
1 polymer ?
#
loop_
_entity_poly.entity_id
_entity_poly.type
_entity_poly.pdbx_seq_one_letter_code
_entity_poly.pdbx_strand_id
1 'polypeptide(L)'
;MPAIIEEIHKIKISELGKSQPQSAEGTGDQNDKLKSLEVQASQEDSIEDQPYKLCAVCHSLGGAVMLMYVVTSRITQKPHRLSRLVLLSPAGFHEDSNVVFSMVEKLILFVGPVLAPLIPGLYIPTRFFRMLLNKLARDFHNYPALGGLVQTLMGYVVGGDSSNWVGVLGLPHYNMDDMPGVSFHVALHLAQIKRAKKFQMYDYGSSAANIEAYGTPEPLDLGAHYGLIDIPVDLVAGQRDRVISPSMVKKHYKLMRKSGVEVSYNEFEYAHLDFTFSHREELLSYVMSRLLLVTDPGKGRIKQTTVRLRRQKKVQSEIEESIECRAKEESDELAGHLE
;
A
#
# COMPACT_ATOMS: atom_id res chain seq x y z
N MET A 1 9.38 -6.14 12.60
CA MET A 1 8.73 -7.32 12.00
C MET A 1 9.00 -7.27 10.51
N PRO A 2 9.52 -8.34 9.89
CA PRO A 2 9.70 -8.37 8.44
C PRO A 2 8.35 -8.24 7.73
N ALA A 3 8.33 -7.63 6.54
CA ALA A 3 7.11 -7.53 5.74
C ALA A 3 6.64 -8.95 5.35
N ILE A 4 5.32 -9.16 5.27
CA ILE A 4 4.75 -10.48 4.92
C ILE A 4 5.29 -11.02 3.59
N ILE A 5 5.61 -10.11 2.66
CA ILE A 5 6.19 -10.45 1.35
C ILE A 5 7.58 -11.10 1.49
N GLU A 6 8.39 -10.69 2.46
CA GLU A 6 9.70 -11.30 2.71
C GLU A 6 9.56 -12.72 3.27
N GLU A 7 8.56 -12.96 4.12
CA GLU A 7 8.28 -14.31 4.62
C GLU A 7 7.73 -15.21 3.51
N ILE A 8 6.85 -14.70 2.65
CA ILE A 8 6.40 -15.41 1.45
C ILE A 8 7.59 -15.76 0.55
N HIS A 9 8.52 -14.83 0.34
CA HIS A 9 9.73 -15.08 -0.44
C HIS A 9 10.56 -16.21 0.16
N LYS A 10 10.87 -16.16 1.46
CA LYS A 10 11.62 -17.22 2.15
C LYS A 10 10.96 -18.59 1.98
N ILE A 11 9.65 -18.66 2.15
CA ILE A 11 8.88 -19.91 1.99
C ILE A 11 8.98 -20.39 0.53
N LYS A 12 8.74 -19.51 -0.44
CA LYS A 12 8.71 -19.89 -1.86
C LYS A 12 10.08 -20.31 -2.40
N ILE A 13 11.15 -19.65 -1.98
CA ILE A 13 12.51 -20.10 -2.29
C ILE A 13 12.79 -21.47 -1.69
N SER A 14 12.36 -21.73 -0.44
CA SER A 14 12.52 -23.04 0.20
C SER A 14 11.74 -24.15 -0.51
N GLU A 15 10.51 -23.88 -0.96
CA GLU A 15 9.66 -24.82 -1.69
C GLU A 15 10.24 -25.14 -3.08
N LEU A 16 10.65 -24.13 -3.83
CA LEU A 16 11.15 -24.28 -5.20
C LEU A 16 12.59 -24.81 -5.25
N GLY A 17 13.44 -24.43 -4.30
CA GLY A 17 14.81 -24.96 -4.17
C GLY A 17 14.86 -26.45 -3.86
N LYS A 18 13.83 -27.00 -3.18
CA LYS A 18 13.68 -28.46 -2.98
C LYS A 18 13.19 -29.20 -4.24
N SER A 19 12.71 -28.48 -5.24
CA SER A 19 12.04 -29.04 -6.42
C SER A 19 12.96 -29.13 -7.65
N GLN A 20 14.18 -28.60 -7.60
CA GLN A 20 15.17 -28.83 -8.66
C GLN A 20 15.84 -30.21 -8.48
N PRO A 21 15.73 -31.14 -9.45
CA PRO A 21 16.47 -32.39 -9.40
C PRO A 21 17.96 -32.09 -9.50
N GLN A 22 18.72 -32.52 -8.49
CA GLN A 22 20.17 -32.61 -8.54
C GLN A 22 20.54 -33.45 -9.76
N SER A 23 21.01 -32.79 -10.80
CA SER A 23 21.63 -33.43 -11.95
C SER A 23 23.03 -32.86 -12.10
N ALA A 24 23.98 -33.79 -12.28
CA ALA A 24 25.42 -33.65 -12.45
C ALA A 24 26.26 -33.52 -11.16
N GLU A 25 26.77 -34.69 -10.73
CA GLU A 25 28.05 -34.86 -10.06
C GLU A 25 29.19 -34.19 -10.83
N GLY A 26 30.14 -33.60 -10.09
CA GLY A 26 31.39 -33.08 -10.64
C GLY A 26 32.27 -32.53 -9.54
N THR A 27 33.19 -33.37 -9.05
CA THR A 27 34.28 -33.09 -8.11
C THR A 27 35.04 -31.79 -8.41
N GLY A 28 35.20 -30.90 -7.43
CA GLY A 28 36.10 -29.74 -7.55
C GLY A 28 36.02 -28.75 -6.37
N ASP A 29 37.05 -28.81 -5.54
CA ASP A 29 37.62 -27.78 -4.64
C ASP A 29 36.74 -26.97 -3.66
N GLN A 30 37.08 -27.07 -2.36
CA GLN A 30 36.37 -26.42 -1.24
C GLN A 30 36.61 -24.91 -1.16
N ASN A 31 37.52 -24.36 -1.97
CA ASN A 31 37.88 -22.94 -1.93
C ASN A 31 37.02 -22.06 -2.87
N ASP A 32 36.33 -22.65 -3.84
CA ASP A 32 35.40 -21.93 -4.73
C ASP A 32 34.03 -21.68 -4.09
N LYS A 33 33.70 -22.43 -3.03
CA LYS A 33 32.43 -22.29 -2.30
C LYS A 33 32.31 -20.97 -1.54
N LEU A 34 33.42 -20.41 -1.04
CA LEU A 34 33.39 -19.15 -0.30
C LEU A 34 33.25 -17.95 -1.23
N LYS A 35 33.90 -17.99 -2.40
CA LYS A 35 33.78 -16.95 -3.44
C LYS A 35 32.44 -17.03 -4.18
N SER A 36 31.86 -18.21 -4.38
CA SER A 36 30.53 -18.34 -4.97
C SER A 36 29.43 -17.82 -4.05
N LEU A 37 29.58 -17.95 -2.72
CA LEU A 37 28.65 -17.43 -1.72
C LEU A 37 28.65 -15.89 -1.66
N GLU A 38 29.82 -15.24 -1.79
CA GLU A 38 29.92 -13.78 -1.81
C GLU A 38 29.46 -13.17 -3.16
N VAL A 39 29.65 -13.89 -4.27
CA VAL A 39 29.20 -13.46 -5.59
C VAL A 39 27.68 -13.68 -5.80
N GLN A 40 27.09 -14.74 -5.23
CA GLN A 40 25.64 -14.97 -5.30
C GLN A 40 24.83 -13.98 -4.44
N ALA A 41 25.36 -13.56 -3.28
CA ALA A 41 24.70 -12.56 -2.44
C ALA A 41 24.61 -11.16 -3.09
N SER A 42 25.35 -10.92 -4.17
CA SER A 42 25.41 -9.63 -4.86
C SER A 42 24.52 -9.56 -6.11
N GLN A 43 24.06 -10.70 -6.63
CA GLN A 43 23.36 -10.80 -7.92
C GLN A 43 21.90 -11.26 -7.83
N GLU A 44 21.40 -11.75 -6.69
CA GLU A 44 20.06 -12.34 -6.57
C GLU A 44 18.89 -11.37 -6.33
N ASP A 45 19.14 -10.05 -6.25
CA ASP A 45 18.14 -9.09 -5.75
C ASP A 45 17.31 -8.36 -6.83
N SER A 46 17.32 -8.83 -8.08
CA SER A 46 16.43 -8.30 -9.12
C SER A 46 15.08 -9.03 -9.14
N ILE A 47 13.97 -8.31 -9.40
CA ILE A 47 12.62 -8.91 -9.55
C ILE A 47 12.60 -9.94 -10.71
N GLU A 48 13.51 -9.79 -11.68
CA GLU A 48 13.63 -10.66 -12.85
C GLU A 48 14.23 -12.03 -12.51
N ASP A 49 15.06 -12.12 -11.47
CA ASP A 49 15.78 -13.35 -11.10
C ASP A 49 15.00 -14.27 -10.15
N GLN A 50 13.79 -13.86 -9.71
CA GLN A 50 12.99 -14.68 -8.82
C GLN A 50 12.38 -15.89 -9.56
N PRO A 51 12.43 -17.11 -8.97
CA PRO A 51 11.90 -18.33 -9.60
C PRO A 51 10.36 -18.41 -9.60
N TYR A 52 9.68 -17.34 -9.18
CA TYR A 52 8.24 -17.23 -9.13
C TYR A 52 7.80 -15.79 -9.43
N LYS A 53 6.51 -15.63 -9.74
CA LYS A 53 5.86 -14.31 -9.83
C LYS A 53 4.83 -14.20 -8.73
N LEU A 54 4.85 -13.08 -8.00
CA LEU A 54 3.94 -12.82 -6.89
C LEU A 54 3.07 -11.63 -7.22
N CYS A 55 1.77 -11.85 -7.31
CA CYS A 55 0.78 -10.78 -7.49
C CYS A 55 0.06 -10.52 -6.18
N ALA A 56 -0.25 -9.26 -5.90
CA ALA A 56 -1.03 -8.88 -4.73
C ALA A 56 -2.41 -8.38 -5.17
N VAL A 57 -3.47 -8.97 -4.62
CA VAL A 57 -4.84 -8.46 -4.68
C VAL A 57 -5.17 -7.93 -3.30
N CYS A 58 -5.48 -6.64 -3.20
CA CYS A 58 -5.63 -5.97 -1.92
C CYS A 58 -6.88 -5.11 -1.89
N HIS A 59 -7.59 -5.11 -0.77
CA HIS A 59 -8.80 -4.30 -0.56
C HIS A 59 -8.56 -3.23 0.51
N SER A 60 -9.16 -2.05 0.35
CA SER A 60 -9.22 -1.00 1.38
C SER A 60 -7.83 -0.65 1.95
N LEU A 61 -7.67 -0.72 3.27
CA LEU A 61 -6.40 -0.48 3.95
C LEU A 61 -5.27 -1.41 3.47
N GLY A 62 -5.58 -2.66 3.10
CA GLY A 62 -4.60 -3.56 2.52
C GLY A 62 -3.97 -3.01 1.25
N GLY A 63 -4.76 -2.31 0.42
CA GLY A 63 -4.25 -1.65 -0.79
C GLY A 63 -3.34 -0.46 -0.48
N ALA A 64 -3.68 0.31 0.56
CA ALA A 64 -2.84 1.40 1.04
C ALA A 64 -1.49 0.88 1.56
N VAL A 65 -1.51 -0.16 2.40
CA VAL A 65 -0.31 -0.79 2.94
C VAL A 65 0.59 -1.35 1.84
N MET A 66 0.00 -1.96 0.81
CA MET A 66 0.81 -2.50 -0.29
C MET A 66 1.47 -1.40 -1.13
N LEU A 67 0.78 -0.27 -1.34
CA LEU A 67 1.38 0.91 -1.97
C LEU A 67 2.49 1.52 -1.11
N MET A 68 2.29 1.63 0.20
CA MET A 68 3.32 2.05 1.16
C MET A 68 4.55 1.14 1.04
N TYR A 69 4.34 -0.18 1.07
CA TYR A 69 5.42 -1.16 0.99
C TYR A 69 6.22 -1.05 -0.31
N VAL A 70 5.57 -1.00 -1.47
CA VAL A 70 6.28 -0.91 -2.76
C VAL A 70 7.09 0.37 -2.84
N VAL A 71 6.49 1.52 -2.55
CA VAL A 71 7.18 2.82 -2.63
C VAL A 71 8.35 2.89 -1.64
N THR A 72 8.13 2.49 -0.37
CA THR A 72 9.19 2.54 0.65
C THR A 72 10.32 1.53 0.39
N SER A 73 10.00 0.35 -0.16
CA SER A 73 11.02 -0.61 -0.59
C SER A 73 11.91 -0.01 -1.66
N ARG A 74 11.33 0.66 -2.67
CA ARG A 74 12.10 1.31 -3.74
C ARG A 74 12.90 2.51 -3.23
N ILE A 75 12.36 3.30 -2.30
CA ILE A 75 13.12 4.39 -1.64
C ILE A 75 14.33 3.84 -0.90
N THR A 76 14.15 2.72 -0.18
CA THR A 76 15.24 2.05 0.57
C THR A 76 16.13 1.16 -0.30
N GLN A 77 15.95 1.19 -1.63
CA GLN A 77 16.70 0.37 -2.60
C GLN A 77 16.61 -1.14 -2.33
N LYS A 78 15.46 -1.59 -1.78
CA LYS A 78 15.16 -3.01 -1.55
C LYS A 78 14.20 -3.56 -2.61
N PRO A 79 14.34 -4.84 -3.00
CA PRO A 79 13.36 -5.48 -3.87
C PRO A 79 12.03 -5.64 -3.12
N HIS A 80 10.91 -5.20 -3.72
CA HIS A 80 9.58 -5.46 -3.17
C HIS A 80 8.97 -6.78 -3.68
N ARG A 81 9.65 -7.50 -4.58
CA ARG A 81 9.35 -8.89 -5.01
C ARG A 81 8.01 -9.15 -5.72
N LEU A 82 7.13 -8.17 -5.80
CA LEU A 82 5.84 -8.23 -6.48
C LEU A 82 5.98 -8.06 -8.00
N SER A 83 5.04 -8.63 -8.75
CA SER A 83 4.98 -8.57 -10.22
C SER A 83 3.79 -7.79 -10.76
N ARG A 84 2.70 -7.66 -9.98
CA ARG A 84 1.50 -6.88 -10.31
C ARG A 84 0.71 -6.58 -9.04
N LEU A 85 0.04 -5.42 -9.02
CA LEU A 85 -0.93 -5.05 -7.99
C LEU A 85 -2.33 -4.94 -8.59
N VAL A 86 -3.31 -5.53 -7.92
CA VAL A 86 -4.74 -5.31 -8.17
C VAL A 86 -5.35 -4.75 -6.89
N LEU A 87 -5.75 -3.48 -6.92
CA LEU A 87 -6.16 -2.72 -5.75
C LEU A 87 -7.66 -2.42 -5.82
N LEU A 88 -8.41 -3.06 -4.92
CA LEU A 88 -9.85 -2.94 -4.78
C LEU A 88 -10.17 -1.84 -3.76
N SER A 89 -10.52 -0.65 -4.25
CA SER A 89 -10.82 0.53 -3.43
C SER A 89 -9.73 0.84 -2.39
N PRO A 90 -8.50 1.21 -2.78
CA PRO A 90 -7.38 1.42 -1.86
C PRO A 90 -7.53 2.68 -0.97
N ALA A 91 -7.28 2.54 0.34
CA ALA A 91 -7.44 3.59 1.36
C ALA A 91 -6.24 4.56 1.48
N GLY A 92 -5.90 5.25 0.40
CA GLY A 92 -4.74 6.16 0.39
C GLY A 92 -5.10 7.64 0.52
N PHE A 93 -6.00 8.14 -0.32
CA PHE A 93 -6.49 9.52 -0.20
C PHE A 93 -7.87 9.55 0.46
N HIS A 94 -8.09 10.48 1.40
CA HIS A 94 -9.36 10.61 2.14
C HIS A 94 -9.92 12.03 2.17
N GLU A 95 -9.43 12.93 1.30
CA GLU A 95 -9.83 14.34 1.30
C GLU A 95 -11.32 14.55 1.00
N ASP A 96 -11.89 13.74 0.09
CA ASP A 96 -13.30 13.82 -0.34
C ASP A 96 -14.23 12.93 0.51
N SER A 97 -13.84 12.62 1.75
CA SER A 97 -14.63 11.73 2.60
C SER A 97 -15.78 12.47 3.25
N ASN A 98 -16.83 11.71 3.61
CA ASN A 98 -18.07 12.27 4.12
C ASN A 98 -17.92 13.08 5.43
N VAL A 99 -18.99 13.76 5.80
CA VAL A 99 -19.05 14.63 7.00
C VAL A 99 -18.80 13.83 8.28
N VAL A 100 -19.28 12.59 8.36
CA VAL A 100 -19.09 11.74 9.55
C VAL A 100 -17.60 11.44 9.75
N PHE A 101 -16.89 11.02 8.68
CA PHE A 101 -15.44 10.83 8.74
C PHE A 101 -14.69 12.12 9.09
N SER A 102 -15.19 13.28 8.65
CA SER A 102 -14.60 14.58 9.00
C SER A 102 -14.80 14.95 10.48
N MET A 103 -15.92 14.54 11.10
CA MET A 103 -16.11 14.69 12.55
C MET A 103 -15.22 13.73 13.33
N VAL A 104 -15.16 12.47 12.90
CA VAL A 104 -14.31 11.43 13.51
C VAL A 104 -12.84 11.81 13.43
N GLU A 105 -12.37 12.34 12.30
CA GLU A 105 -11.02 12.87 12.13
C GLU A 105 -10.68 13.92 13.19
N LYS A 106 -11.52 14.94 13.36
CA LYS A 106 -11.30 16.01 14.35
C LYS A 106 -11.25 15.46 15.78
N LEU A 107 -12.17 14.53 16.10
CA LEU A 107 -12.20 13.88 17.40
C LEU A 107 -10.90 13.11 17.64
N ILE A 108 -10.53 12.22 16.72
CA ILE A 108 -9.36 11.36 16.81
C ILE A 108 -8.08 12.20 16.91
N LEU A 109 -7.91 13.26 16.11
CA LEU A 109 -6.72 14.10 16.20
C LEU A 109 -6.65 14.90 17.51
N PHE A 110 -7.80 15.21 18.12
CA PHE A 110 -7.85 15.91 19.41
C PHE A 110 -7.53 14.99 20.59
N VAL A 111 -8.19 13.83 20.66
CA VAL A 111 -7.99 12.87 21.78
C VAL A 111 -6.76 11.98 21.58
N GLY A 112 -6.31 11.86 20.34
CA GLY A 112 -5.33 10.91 19.86
C GLY A 112 -4.02 10.88 20.63
N PRO A 113 -3.33 12.03 20.76
CA PRO A 113 -2.05 12.10 21.47
C PRO A 113 -2.12 11.60 22.92
N VAL A 114 -3.27 11.78 23.58
CA VAL A 114 -3.49 11.36 24.97
C VAL A 114 -3.90 9.88 25.05
N LEU A 115 -4.74 9.42 24.12
CA LEU A 115 -5.27 8.06 24.15
C LEU A 115 -4.35 7.02 23.52
N ALA A 116 -3.53 7.38 22.53
CA ALA A 116 -2.67 6.43 21.82
C ALA A 116 -1.67 5.66 22.71
N PRO A 117 -1.07 6.27 23.75
CA PRO A 117 -0.23 5.54 24.70
C PRO A 117 -1.02 4.58 25.61
N LEU A 118 -2.31 4.87 25.87
CA LEU A 118 -3.16 4.16 26.82
C LEU A 118 -4.00 3.06 26.16
N ILE A 119 -4.41 3.28 24.91
CA ILE A 119 -5.31 2.41 24.15
C ILE A 119 -4.53 1.90 22.93
N PRO A 120 -3.93 0.70 23.02
CA PRO A 120 -3.08 0.19 21.94
C PRO A 120 -3.88 -0.15 20.66
N GLY A 121 -5.17 -0.43 20.80
CA GLY A 121 -6.02 -0.77 19.67
C GLY A 121 -7.50 -0.69 19.96
N LEU A 122 -8.27 -0.52 18.89
CA LEU A 122 -9.71 -0.71 18.84
C LEU A 122 -9.98 -2.19 18.59
N TYR A 123 -10.20 -2.92 19.68
CA TYR A 123 -10.61 -4.31 19.67
C TYR A 123 -11.48 -4.58 20.91
N ILE A 124 -12.26 -5.65 20.88
CA ILE A 124 -13.09 -6.06 22.02
C ILE A 124 -12.24 -7.00 22.86
N PRO A 125 -11.80 -6.61 24.07
CA PRO A 125 -10.75 -7.33 24.78
C PRO A 125 -11.26 -8.61 25.44
N THR A 126 -12.53 -8.66 25.87
CA THR A 126 -13.04 -9.80 26.63
C THR A 126 -13.84 -10.76 25.74
N ARG A 127 -13.66 -12.06 25.99
CA ARG A 127 -14.46 -13.12 25.33
C ARG A 127 -15.96 -12.94 25.55
N PHE A 128 -16.37 -12.45 26.72
CA PHE A 128 -17.77 -12.20 27.02
C PHE A 128 -18.38 -11.12 26.12
N PHE A 129 -17.70 -9.99 25.92
CA PHE A 129 -18.22 -8.95 25.02
C PHE A 129 -18.19 -9.40 23.56
N ARG A 130 -17.17 -10.16 23.14
CA ARG A 130 -17.15 -10.79 21.80
C ARG A 130 -18.30 -11.76 21.63
N MET A 131 -18.60 -12.56 22.66
CA MET A 131 -19.75 -13.48 22.69
C MET A 131 -21.06 -12.75 22.54
N LEU A 132 -21.25 -11.68 23.32
CA LEU A 132 -22.46 -10.88 23.29
C LEU A 132 -22.65 -10.23 21.91
N LEU A 133 -21.60 -9.62 21.34
CA LEU A 133 -21.67 -8.96 20.04
C LEU A 133 -21.87 -9.95 18.89
N ASN A 134 -21.18 -11.08 18.89
CA ASN A 134 -21.39 -12.15 17.90
C ASN A 134 -22.83 -12.68 17.98
N LYS A 135 -23.36 -12.89 19.19
CA LYS A 135 -24.76 -13.29 19.38
C LYS A 135 -25.72 -12.22 18.84
N LEU A 136 -25.53 -10.96 19.21
CA LEU A 136 -26.35 -9.85 18.72
C LEU A 136 -26.29 -9.72 17.20
N ALA A 137 -25.12 -9.86 16.58
CA ALA A 137 -24.95 -9.82 15.13
C ALA A 137 -25.74 -10.95 14.45
N ARG A 138 -25.68 -12.17 14.98
CA ARG A 138 -26.49 -13.31 14.47
C ARG A 138 -27.98 -13.08 14.67
N ASP A 139 -28.38 -12.57 15.82
CA ASP A 139 -29.79 -12.29 16.11
C ASP A 139 -30.32 -11.21 15.16
N PHE A 140 -29.55 -10.13 14.90
CA PHE A 140 -29.94 -9.11 13.92
C PHE A 140 -30.00 -9.63 12.48
N HIS A 141 -29.10 -10.55 12.11
CA HIS A 141 -29.17 -11.23 10.82
C HIS A 141 -30.44 -12.09 10.69
N ASN A 142 -30.87 -12.73 11.78
CA ASN A 142 -32.02 -13.63 11.80
C ASN A 142 -33.37 -12.89 11.92
N TYR A 143 -33.39 -11.59 12.24
CA TYR A 143 -34.60 -10.75 12.28
C TYR A 143 -34.59 -9.69 11.18
N PRO A 144 -35.21 -9.94 10.00
CA PRO A 144 -35.08 -9.09 8.80
C PRO A 144 -35.48 -7.63 9.00
N ALA A 145 -36.54 -7.37 9.78
CA ALA A 145 -37.02 -6.01 10.04
C ALA A 145 -36.06 -5.19 10.92
N LEU A 146 -35.41 -5.84 11.90
CA LEU A 146 -34.42 -5.20 12.77
C LEU A 146 -33.07 -5.07 12.06
N GLY A 147 -32.70 -6.07 11.26
CA GLY A 147 -31.53 -6.04 10.38
C GLY A 147 -31.58 -4.87 9.40
N GLY A 148 -32.73 -4.59 8.77
CA GLY A 148 -32.91 -3.45 7.87
C GLY A 148 -32.73 -2.08 8.55
N LEU A 149 -33.18 -1.94 9.81
CA LEU A 149 -32.99 -0.71 10.59
C LEU A 149 -31.53 -0.51 11.00
N VAL A 150 -30.86 -1.55 11.51
CA VAL A 150 -29.44 -1.52 11.88
C VAL A 150 -28.57 -1.26 10.67
N GLN A 151 -28.89 -1.87 9.53
CA GLN A 151 -28.24 -1.65 8.24
C GLN A 151 -28.36 -0.18 7.79
N THR A 152 -29.54 0.42 7.93
CA THR A 152 -29.76 1.84 7.60
C THR A 152 -28.95 2.76 8.52
N LEU A 153 -28.90 2.43 9.82
CA LEU A 153 -28.14 3.20 10.80
C LEU A 153 -26.62 3.09 10.60
N MET A 154 -26.11 1.86 10.41
CA MET A 154 -24.70 1.62 10.11
C MET A 154 -24.29 2.21 8.78
N GLY A 155 -25.14 2.07 7.75
CA GLY A 155 -24.98 2.77 6.48
C GLY A 155 -24.78 4.25 6.70
N TYR A 156 -25.66 4.92 7.46
CA TYR A 156 -25.54 6.35 7.76
C TYR A 156 -24.26 6.72 8.53
N VAL A 157 -23.86 5.92 9.52
CA VAL A 157 -22.60 6.12 10.29
C VAL A 157 -21.37 5.94 9.40
N VAL A 158 -21.43 5.05 8.41
CA VAL A 158 -20.37 4.82 7.42
C VAL A 158 -20.55 5.72 6.17
N GLY A 159 -21.43 6.73 6.24
CA GLY A 159 -21.58 7.76 5.20
C GLY A 159 -22.60 7.49 4.11
N GLY A 160 -23.59 6.66 4.38
CA GLY A 160 -24.58 6.17 3.42
C GLY A 160 -24.06 5.04 2.54
N ASP A 161 -23.02 4.31 2.95
CA ASP A 161 -22.54 3.14 2.21
C ASP A 161 -23.60 2.03 2.18
N SER A 162 -23.87 1.48 1.00
CA SER A 162 -24.95 0.52 0.80
C SER A 162 -24.56 -0.94 1.01
N SER A 163 -23.32 -1.24 1.43
CA SER A 163 -22.89 -2.63 1.64
C SER A 163 -23.60 -3.29 2.80
N ASN A 164 -23.77 -4.61 2.77
CA ASN A 164 -24.39 -5.40 3.84
C ASN A 164 -23.50 -5.54 5.08
N TRP A 165 -23.31 -4.45 5.83
CA TRP A 165 -22.51 -4.39 7.06
C TRP A 165 -22.98 -5.38 8.12
N VAL A 166 -24.30 -5.59 8.24
CA VAL A 166 -24.87 -6.56 9.20
C VAL A 166 -24.47 -8.00 8.83
N GLY A 167 -24.48 -8.35 7.55
CA GLY A 167 -24.03 -9.65 7.06
C GLY A 167 -22.54 -9.90 7.31
N VAL A 168 -21.71 -8.86 7.19
CA VAL A 168 -20.26 -8.97 7.47
C VAL A 168 -19.96 -9.30 8.92
N LEU A 169 -20.67 -8.66 9.86
CA LEU A 169 -20.53 -8.94 11.29
C LEU A 169 -20.95 -10.37 11.65
N GLY A 170 -21.71 -11.05 10.79
CA GLY A 170 -22.12 -12.45 10.96
C GLY A 170 -21.12 -13.49 10.45
N LEU A 171 -19.98 -13.08 9.88
CA LEU A 171 -19.03 -14.01 9.27
C LEU A 171 -18.24 -14.84 10.30
N PRO A 172 -17.78 -16.05 9.93
CA PRO A 172 -17.11 -16.95 10.87
C PRO A 172 -15.85 -16.40 11.54
N HIS A 173 -15.17 -15.43 10.92
CA HIS A 173 -13.98 -14.76 11.47
C HIS A 173 -14.30 -13.58 12.41
N TYR A 174 -15.59 -13.25 12.58
CA TYR A 174 -16.09 -12.42 13.66
C TYR A 174 -16.70 -13.34 14.72
N ASN A 175 -15.85 -13.97 15.52
CA ASN A 175 -16.28 -14.90 16.54
C ASN A 175 -15.73 -14.56 17.93
N MET A 176 -16.00 -15.43 18.91
CA MET A 176 -15.62 -15.18 20.31
C MET A 176 -14.11 -15.33 20.55
N ASP A 177 -13.47 -16.16 19.74
CA ASP A 177 -12.07 -16.52 19.84
C ASP A 177 -11.20 -15.63 18.96
N ASP A 178 -11.70 -15.27 17.78
CA ASP A 178 -11.00 -14.47 16.78
C ASP A 178 -11.88 -13.32 16.31
N MET A 179 -11.34 -12.10 16.41
CA MET A 179 -11.99 -10.89 15.94
C MET A 179 -10.92 -9.88 15.54
N PRO A 180 -10.98 -9.33 14.32
CA PRO A 180 -9.96 -8.41 13.84
C PRO A 180 -9.92 -7.15 14.72
N GLY A 181 -8.70 -6.76 15.12
CA GLY A 181 -8.43 -5.53 15.83
C GLY A 181 -7.74 -4.53 14.90
N VAL A 182 -7.99 -3.24 15.12
CA VAL A 182 -7.28 -2.17 14.43
C VAL A 182 -6.47 -1.39 15.45
N SER A 183 -5.18 -1.18 15.19
CA SER A 183 -4.36 -0.34 16.06
C SER A 183 -4.92 1.09 16.09
N PHE A 184 -4.94 1.71 17.26
CA PHE A 184 -5.40 3.09 17.40
C PHE A 184 -4.53 4.06 16.57
N HIS A 185 -3.26 3.72 16.39
CA HIS A 185 -2.34 4.47 15.53
C HIS A 185 -2.75 4.43 14.06
N VAL A 186 -3.37 3.35 13.59
CA VAL A 186 -3.90 3.29 12.21
C VAL A 186 -5.05 4.28 12.03
N ALA A 187 -5.96 4.35 13.01
CA ALA A 187 -7.04 5.33 12.99
C ALA A 187 -6.51 6.77 13.02
N LEU A 188 -5.48 7.04 13.84
CA LEU A 188 -4.78 8.32 13.84
C LEU A 188 -4.12 8.63 12.50
N HIS A 189 -3.46 7.64 11.89
CA HIS A 189 -2.78 7.81 10.61
C HIS A 189 -3.76 8.17 9.49
N LEU A 190 -4.91 7.50 9.42
CA LEU A 190 -5.96 7.83 8.45
C LEU A 190 -6.49 9.26 8.67
N ALA A 191 -6.63 9.69 9.92
CA ALA A 191 -7.01 11.07 10.24
C ALA A 191 -5.93 12.08 9.79
N GLN A 192 -4.65 11.77 9.98
CA GLN A 192 -3.53 12.59 9.51
C GLN A 192 -3.50 12.70 7.98
N ILE A 193 -3.69 11.58 7.27
CA ILE A 193 -3.78 11.53 5.80
C ILE A 193 -4.91 12.43 5.30
N LYS A 194 -6.10 12.34 5.92
CA LYS A 194 -7.24 13.19 5.58
C LYS A 194 -6.92 14.67 5.82
N ARG A 195 -6.38 15.01 6.99
CA ARG A 195 -6.02 16.39 7.34
C ARG A 195 -4.98 16.99 6.40
N ALA A 196 -3.93 16.23 6.11
CA ALA A 196 -2.84 16.66 5.22
C ALA A 196 -3.25 16.69 3.74
N LYS A 197 -4.34 15.99 3.37
CA LYS A 197 -4.80 15.78 1.98
C LYS A 197 -3.73 15.13 1.10
N LYS A 198 -2.80 14.42 1.73
CA LYS A 198 -1.67 13.72 1.12
C LYS A 198 -1.72 12.26 1.53
N PHE A 199 -1.34 11.37 0.61
CA PHE A 199 -1.10 9.99 0.97
C PHE A 199 0.33 9.91 1.50
N GLN A 200 0.48 9.96 2.81
CA GLN A 200 1.77 10.12 3.50
C GLN A 200 1.99 9.05 4.57
N MET A 201 3.24 8.89 5.00
CA MET A 201 3.60 8.09 6.17
C MET A 201 3.07 8.71 7.48
N TYR A 202 3.18 7.97 8.58
CA TYR A 202 2.64 8.40 9.88
C TYR A 202 3.37 9.63 10.40
N ASP A 203 2.64 10.65 10.87
CA ASP A 203 3.28 11.80 11.51
C ASP A 203 3.44 11.54 13.01
N TYR A 204 4.69 11.51 13.49
CA TYR A 204 5.00 11.32 14.90
C TYR A 204 4.77 12.57 15.76
N GLY A 205 4.32 13.68 15.16
CA GLY A 205 3.90 14.89 15.85
C GLY A 205 5.04 15.84 16.22
N SER A 206 6.28 15.51 15.87
CA SER A 206 7.42 16.43 15.98
C SER A 206 8.46 16.16 14.89
N SER A 207 9.18 17.20 14.47
CA SER A 207 10.24 17.07 13.46
C SER A 207 11.35 16.10 13.89
N ALA A 208 11.71 16.11 15.18
CA ALA A 208 12.74 15.21 15.72
C ALA A 208 12.33 13.74 15.59
N ALA A 209 11.09 13.40 15.96
CA ALA A 209 10.57 12.04 15.86
C ALA A 209 10.39 11.59 14.40
N ASN A 210 9.99 12.49 13.50
CA ASN A 210 9.93 12.19 12.06
C ASN A 210 11.33 11.97 11.47
N ILE A 211 12.35 12.74 11.88
CA ILE A 211 13.74 12.52 11.47
C ILE A 211 14.24 11.17 11.96
N GLU A 212 13.93 10.79 13.19
CA GLU A 212 14.29 9.47 13.72
C GLU A 212 13.65 8.34 12.91
N ALA A 213 12.38 8.49 12.52
CA ALA A 213 11.65 7.46 11.79
C ALA A 213 11.98 7.39 10.28
N TYR A 214 12.18 8.54 9.63
CA TYR A 214 12.24 8.65 8.16
C TYR A 214 13.50 9.34 7.63
N GLY A 215 14.30 9.97 8.49
CA GLY A 215 15.42 10.83 8.10
C GLY A 215 15.00 12.23 7.62
N THR A 216 13.70 12.56 7.63
CA THR A 216 13.16 13.86 7.20
C THR A 216 12.25 14.47 8.27
N PRO A 217 12.19 15.81 8.41
CA PRO A 217 11.38 16.48 9.42
C PRO A 217 9.86 16.35 9.19
N GLU A 218 9.46 16.08 7.96
CA GLU A 218 8.07 15.84 7.58
C GLU A 218 7.85 14.37 7.22
N PRO A 219 6.64 13.82 7.44
CA PRO A 219 6.28 12.49 6.98
C PRO A 219 6.38 12.41 5.45
N LEU A 220 6.93 11.30 4.97
CA LEU A 220 7.13 11.05 3.55
C LEU A 220 5.80 11.05 2.77
N ASP A 221 5.66 11.88 1.74
CA ASP A 221 4.52 11.90 0.81
C ASP A 221 4.66 10.80 -0.25
N LEU A 222 4.02 9.66 0.00
CA LEU A 222 4.07 8.50 -0.88
C LEU A 222 3.44 8.78 -2.24
N GLY A 223 2.40 9.63 -2.29
CA GLY A 223 1.73 10.01 -3.53
C GLY A 223 2.67 10.76 -4.48
N ALA A 224 3.57 11.58 -3.94
CA ALA A 224 4.62 12.25 -4.71
C ALA A 224 5.68 11.28 -5.27
N HIS A 225 5.84 10.12 -4.65
CA HIS A 225 6.84 9.10 -5.01
C HIS A 225 6.29 7.94 -5.87
N TYR A 226 5.09 8.06 -6.44
CA TYR A 226 4.54 7.01 -7.32
C TYR A 226 5.37 6.71 -8.57
N GLY A 227 6.26 7.62 -9.00
CA GLY A 227 7.20 7.33 -10.09
C GLY A 227 8.22 6.24 -9.77
N LEU A 228 8.32 5.81 -8.51
CA LEU A 228 9.16 4.67 -8.10
C LEU A 228 8.47 3.31 -8.29
N ILE A 229 7.16 3.29 -8.55
CA ILE A 229 6.43 2.04 -8.80
C ILE A 229 6.83 1.52 -10.19
N ASP A 230 7.48 0.37 -10.21
CA ASP A 230 8.06 -0.29 -11.38
C ASP A 230 7.28 -1.56 -11.81
N ILE A 231 6.06 -1.73 -11.29
CA ILE A 231 5.16 -2.83 -11.65
C ILE A 231 3.78 -2.32 -12.09
N PRO A 232 3.04 -3.09 -12.89
CA PRO A 232 1.69 -2.74 -13.27
C PRO A 232 0.73 -2.67 -12.06
N VAL A 233 -0.15 -1.67 -12.07
CA VAL A 233 -1.16 -1.44 -11.02
C VAL A 233 -2.55 -1.34 -11.65
N ASP A 234 -3.48 -2.18 -11.20
CA ASP A 234 -4.88 -2.14 -11.60
C ASP A 234 -5.73 -1.58 -10.45
N LEU A 235 -6.31 -0.39 -10.64
CA LEU A 235 -7.15 0.27 -9.65
C LEU A 235 -8.63 -0.01 -9.94
N VAL A 236 -9.36 -0.43 -8.91
CA VAL A 236 -10.80 -0.66 -9.00
C VAL A 236 -11.53 0.20 -7.98
N ALA A 237 -12.57 0.90 -8.41
CA ALA A 237 -13.43 1.71 -7.54
C ALA A 237 -14.88 1.23 -7.56
N GLY A 238 -15.61 1.47 -6.46
CA GLY A 238 -17.03 1.17 -6.36
C GLY A 238 -17.85 2.46 -6.51
N GLN A 239 -18.76 2.50 -7.49
CA GLN A 239 -19.60 3.68 -7.74
C GLN A 239 -20.47 4.07 -6.54
N ARG A 240 -20.78 3.11 -5.66
CA ARG A 240 -21.58 3.30 -4.44
C ARG A 240 -20.73 3.28 -3.17
N ASP A 241 -19.40 3.22 -3.30
CA ASP A 241 -18.48 3.26 -2.17
C ASP A 241 -18.51 4.65 -1.53
N ARG A 242 -18.98 4.72 -0.27
CA ARG A 242 -19.02 5.96 0.51
C ARG A 242 -17.90 6.05 1.56
N VAL A 243 -17.09 5.01 1.69
CA VAL A 243 -15.90 4.98 2.55
C VAL A 243 -14.70 5.55 1.80
N ILE A 244 -14.49 5.04 0.59
CA ILE A 244 -13.43 5.44 -0.32
C ILE A 244 -14.08 5.71 -1.66
N SER A 245 -14.54 6.94 -1.82
CA SER A 245 -15.24 7.36 -3.03
C SER A 245 -14.39 7.15 -4.29
N PRO A 246 -15.02 6.95 -5.47
CA PRO A 246 -14.31 6.81 -6.74
C PRO A 246 -13.33 7.96 -7.04
N SER A 247 -13.63 9.18 -6.61
CA SER A 247 -12.76 10.35 -6.80
C SER A 247 -11.40 10.17 -6.11
N MET A 248 -11.36 9.57 -4.92
CA MET A 248 -10.14 9.26 -4.18
C MET A 248 -9.30 8.20 -4.90
N VAL A 249 -9.94 7.12 -5.37
CA VAL A 249 -9.25 6.09 -6.16
C VAL A 249 -8.72 6.67 -7.48
N LYS A 250 -9.51 7.53 -8.13
CA LYS A 250 -9.14 8.22 -9.37
C LYS A 250 -7.97 9.19 -9.16
N LYS A 251 -7.76 9.71 -7.96
CA LYS A 251 -6.57 10.50 -7.61
C LYS A 251 -5.30 9.64 -7.66
N HIS A 252 -5.33 8.40 -7.14
CA HIS A 252 -4.23 7.45 -7.31
C HIS A 252 -3.91 7.23 -8.79
N TYR A 253 -4.95 6.93 -9.59
CA TYR A 253 -4.80 6.70 -11.03
C TYR A 253 -4.13 7.88 -11.74
N LYS A 254 -4.60 9.11 -11.50
CA LYS A 254 -4.06 10.31 -12.13
C LYS A 254 -2.59 10.54 -11.77
N LEU A 255 -2.22 10.35 -10.51
CA LEU A 255 -0.84 10.52 -10.05
C LEU A 255 0.08 9.44 -10.64
N MET A 256 -0.33 8.17 -10.59
CA MET A 256 0.44 7.06 -11.18
C MET A 256 0.65 7.26 -12.68
N ARG A 257 -0.43 7.60 -13.41
CA ARG A 257 -0.36 7.85 -14.85
C ARG A 257 0.54 9.02 -15.19
N LYS A 258 0.49 10.11 -14.41
CA LYS A 258 1.36 11.28 -14.59
C LYS A 258 2.83 10.92 -14.37
N SER A 259 3.11 10.00 -13.46
CA SER A 259 4.47 9.53 -13.15
C SER A 259 4.97 8.40 -14.06
N GLY A 260 4.21 8.02 -15.10
CA GLY A 260 4.63 7.02 -16.08
C GLY A 260 4.43 5.55 -15.66
N VAL A 261 3.71 5.29 -14.56
CA VAL A 261 3.39 3.93 -14.12
C VAL A 261 2.38 3.29 -15.07
N GLU A 262 2.56 2.00 -15.40
CA GLU A 262 1.54 1.20 -16.09
C GLU A 262 0.34 1.01 -15.16
N VAL A 263 -0.68 1.85 -15.32
CA VAL A 263 -1.86 1.86 -14.44
C VAL A 263 -3.17 1.73 -15.23
N SER A 264 -4.05 0.85 -14.77
CA SER A 264 -5.43 0.74 -15.25
C SER A 264 -6.43 1.22 -14.19
N TYR A 265 -7.63 1.59 -14.64
CA TYR A 265 -8.70 2.03 -13.76
C TYR A 265 -10.04 1.47 -14.24
N ASN A 266 -10.81 0.89 -13.33
CA ASN A 266 -12.16 0.41 -13.62
C ASN A 266 -13.12 0.74 -12.47
N GLU A 267 -14.41 0.88 -12.79
CA GLU A 267 -15.47 1.16 -11.81
C GLU A 267 -16.56 0.09 -11.91
N PHE A 268 -17.04 -0.39 -10.76
CA PHE A 268 -18.16 -1.34 -10.68
C PHE A 268 -19.30 -0.75 -9.86
N GLU A 269 -20.54 -1.22 -10.04
CA GLU A 269 -21.70 -0.85 -9.22
C GLU A 269 -21.67 -1.47 -7.81
N TYR A 270 -20.59 -1.19 -7.08
CA TYR A 270 -20.23 -1.80 -5.81
C TYR A 270 -20.20 -0.71 -4.72
N ALA A 271 -20.64 -1.07 -3.52
CA ALA A 271 -20.31 -0.38 -2.28
C ALA A 271 -19.02 -0.95 -1.66
N HIS A 272 -18.53 -0.35 -0.57
CA HIS A 272 -17.16 -0.59 -0.09
C HIS A 272 -16.83 -2.05 0.21
N LEU A 273 -17.75 -2.78 0.85
CA LEU A 273 -17.54 -4.19 1.23
C LEU A 273 -18.01 -5.17 0.16
N ASP A 274 -18.67 -4.69 -0.89
CA ASP A 274 -19.12 -5.57 -1.97
C ASP A 274 -17.92 -6.20 -2.68
N PHE A 275 -16.74 -5.57 -2.64
CA PHE A 275 -15.47 -6.10 -3.15
C PHE A 275 -15.01 -7.40 -2.48
N THR A 276 -15.43 -7.66 -1.24
CA THR A 276 -15.03 -8.85 -0.48
C THR A 276 -16.16 -9.86 -0.30
N PHE A 277 -17.43 -9.42 -0.36
CA PHE A 277 -18.57 -10.29 -0.05
C PHE A 277 -19.52 -10.53 -1.22
N SER A 278 -19.54 -9.65 -2.22
CA SER A 278 -20.37 -9.90 -3.40
C SER A 278 -19.64 -10.89 -4.31
N HIS A 279 -20.20 -12.08 -4.45
CA HIS A 279 -19.66 -13.13 -5.31
C HIS A 279 -20.07 -12.89 -6.77
N ARG A 280 -19.99 -11.65 -7.28
CA ARG A 280 -20.35 -11.41 -8.68
C ARG A 280 -19.19 -11.80 -9.58
N GLU A 281 -19.51 -12.59 -10.60
CA GLU A 281 -18.56 -13.13 -11.57
C GLU A 281 -17.79 -12.02 -12.31
N GLU A 282 -18.38 -10.83 -12.44
CA GLU A 282 -17.79 -9.68 -13.13
C GLU A 282 -16.48 -9.21 -12.48
N LEU A 283 -16.46 -9.05 -11.16
CA LEU A 283 -15.23 -8.64 -10.45
C LEU A 283 -14.18 -9.76 -10.48
N LEU A 284 -14.61 -11.01 -10.26
CA LEU A 284 -13.71 -12.16 -10.25
C LEU A 284 -13.04 -12.34 -11.62
N SER A 285 -13.83 -12.30 -12.70
CA SER A 285 -13.33 -12.40 -14.07
C SER A 285 -12.39 -11.24 -14.41
N TYR A 286 -12.70 -10.02 -13.98
CA TYR A 286 -11.77 -8.90 -14.12
C TYR A 286 -10.44 -9.15 -13.39
N VAL A 287 -10.47 -9.50 -12.09
CA VAL A 287 -9.25 -9.76 -11.31
C VAL A 287 -8.42 -10.88 -11.94
N MET A 288 -9.05 -12.00 -12.30
CA MET A 288 -8.36 -13.12 -12.95
C MET A 288 -7.76 -12.71 -14.30
N SER A 289 -8.46 -11.91 -15.10
CA SER A 289 -7.92 -11.40 -16.37
C SER A 289 -6.65 -10.57 -16.19
N ARG A 290 -6.54 -9.81 -15.08
CA ARG A 290 -5.34 -9.01 -14.76
C ARG A 290 -4.20 -9.87 -14.26
N LEU A 291 -4.49 -10.86 -13.41
CA LEU A 291 -3.47 -11.78 -12.91
C LEU A 291 -2.81 -12.58 -14.04
N LEU A 292 -3.58 -12.95 -15.08
CA LEU A 292 -3.08 -13.67 -16.26
C LEU A 292 -2.18 -12.83 -17.19
N LEU A 293 -2.10 -11.51 -17.00
CA LEU A 293 -1.18 -10.66 -17.78
C LEU A 293 0.28 -10.82 -17.36
N VAL A 294 0.54 -11.46 -16.22
CA VAL A 294 1.91 -11.72 -15.76
C VAL A 294 2.46 -12.93 -16.53
N THR A 295 3.36 -12.67 -17.48
CA THR A 295 3.97 -13.71 -18.32
C THR A 295 5.06 -14.49 -17.56
N ASP A 296 5.22 -15.77 -17.92
CA ASP A 296 6.22 -16.65 -17.34
C ASP A 296 7.66 -16.14 -17.55
N PRO A 297 8.57 -16.33 -16.57
CA PRO A 297 10.00 -16.01 -16.70
C PRO A 297 10.70 -16.78 -17.84
N GLY A 298 10.08 -17.85 -18.37
CA GLY A 298 10.66 -18.68 -19.43
C GLY A 298 10.11 -18.46 -20.86
N LYS A 299 9.11 -17.60 -21.08
CA LYS A 299 8.48 -17.41 -22.40
C LYS A 299 8.21 -15.94 -22.69
N GLY A 300 9.27 -15.17 -23.00
CA GLY A 300 9.15 -13.73 -23.13
C GLY A 300 10.25 -13.02 -23.94
N ARG A 301 10.65 -13.59 -25.07
CA ARG A 301 11.13 -12.93 -26.32
C ARG A 301 12.01 -11.67 -26.18
N ILE A 302 13.28 -11.86 -26.55
CA ILE A 302 14.22 -10.83 -27.05
C ILE A 302 13.49 -9.78 -27.90
N LYS A 303 13.35 -8.58 -27.36
CA LYS A 303 13.30 -7.34 -28.13
C LYS A 303 14.36 -6.42 -27.55
N GLN A 304 15.59 -6.59 -28.02
CA GLN A 304 16.62 -5.58 -27.89
C GLN A 304 16.10 -4.30 -28.55
N THR A 305 15.57 -3.39 -27.74
CA THR A 305 15.44 -1.99 -28.13
C THR A 305 16.62 -1.30 -27.46
N THR A 306 17.71 -1.18 -28.19
CA THR A 306 18.91 -0.45 -27.81
C THR A 306 18.56 1.03 -27.63
N VAL A 307 18.14 1.41 -26.43
CA VAL A 307 18.18 2.80 -26.00
C VAL A 307 19.63 3.11 -25.65
N ARG A 308 20.34 3.70 -26.61
CA ARG A 308 21.65 4.33 -26.39
C ARG A 308 21.54 5.29 -25.21
N LEU A 309 22.26 5.00 -24.12
CA LEU A 309 22.54 5.96 -23.05
C LEU A 309 23.14 7.23 -23.66
N ARG A 310 22.35 8.30 -23.76
CA ARG A 310 22.89 9.65 -23.90
C ARG A 310 23.33 10.14 -22.53
N ARG A 311 24.58 9.79 -22.22
CA ARG A 311 25.55 10.41 -21.28
C ARG A 311 25.01 11.56 -20.42
N GLN A 312 25.03 11.32 -19.10
CA GLN A 312 24.87 12.24 -17.96
C GLN A 312 25.86 13.44 -17.91
N LYS A 313 26.41 13.92 -19.03
CA LYS A 313 27.34 15.06 -19.02
C LYS A 313 26.67 16.44 -18.96
N LYS A 314 25.37 16.54 -19.28
CA LYS A 314 24.68 17.83 -19.39
C LYS A 314 24.13 18.36 -18.05
N VAL A 315 23.80 17.45 -17.13
CA VAL A 315 23.28 17.83 -15.81
C VAL A 315 24.40 18.31 -14.87
N GLN A 316 25.61 17.78 -15.02
CA GLN A 316 26.77 18.24 -14.22
C GLN A 316 27.20 19.66 -14.62
N SER A 317 27.19 19.99 -15.92
CA SER A 317 27.57 21.33 -16.41
C SER A 317 26.54 22.40 -16.08
N GLU A 318 25.25 22.08 -16.10
CA GLU A 318 24.16 23.02 -15.73
C GLU A 318 24.12 23.27 -14.21
N ILE A 319 24.58 22.31 -13.39
CA ILE A 319 24.75 22.49 -11.94
C ILE A 319 26.01 23.31 -11.63
N GLU A 320 27.11 23.11 -12.35
CA GLU A 320 28.34 23.91 -12.16
C GLU A 320 28.14 25.38 -12.59
N GLU A 321 27.49 25.65 -13.73
CA GLU A 321 27.17 27.03 -14.17
C GLU A 321 26.21 27.77 -13.22
N SER A 322 25.23 27.06 -12.64
CA SER A 322 24.27 27.68 -11.72
C SER A 322 24.86 27.98 -10.34
N ILE A 323 25.84 27.20 -9.89
CA ILE A 323 26.60 27.48 -8.66
C ILE A 323 27.55 28.67 -8.88
N GLU A 324 28.19 28.76 -10.05
CA GLU A 324 29.14 29.83 -10.37
C GLU A 324 28.46 31.19 -10.58
N CYS A 325 27.24 31.21 -11.14
CA CYS A 325 26.45 32.44 -11.23
C CYS A 325 25.99 32.95 -9.86
N ARG A 326 25.57 32.05 -8.97
CA ARG A 326 25.06 32.41 -7.64
C ARG A 326 26.17 32.94 -6.71
N ALA A 327 27.39 32.43 -6.86
CA ALA A 327 28.56 32.92 -6.12
C ALA A 327 29.01 34.32 -6.58
N LYS A 328 28.78 34.70 -7.86
CA LYS A 328 29.07 36.04 -8.39
C LYS A 328 28.05 37.08 -7.95
N GLU A 329 26.77 36.73 -7.90
CA GLU A 329 25.72 37.62 -7.40
C GLU A 329 25.92 37.96 -5.92
N GLU A 330 26.30 36.98 -5.08
CA GLU A 330 26.63 37.24 -3.66
C GLU A 330 27.90 38.08 -3.49
N SER A 331 28.89 37.98 -4.37
CA SER A 331 30.11 38.81 -4.28
C SER A 331 29.86 40.26 -4.70
N ASP A 332 29.00 40.48 -5.69
CA ASP A 332 28.68 41.83 -6.19
C ASP A 332 27.73 42.58 -5.24
N GLU A 333 26.80 41.88 -4.56
CA GLU A 333 25.98 42.47 -3.49
C GLU A 333 26.80 42.90 -2.26
N LEU A 334 27.86 42.14 -1.90
CA LEU A 334 28.75 42.50 -0.80
C LEU A 334 29.68 43.68 -1.14
N ALA A 335 30.04 43.86 -2.42
CA ALA A 335 30.85 44.99 -2.87
C ALA A 335 30.05 46.31 -2.95
N GLY A 336 28.75 46.23 -3.25
CA GLY A 336 27.85 47.40 -3.33
C GLY A 336 27.40 47.99 -1.98
N HIS A 337 27.84 47.43 -0.85
CA HIS A 337 27.56 47.95 0.50
C HIS A 337 28.76 48.61 1.18
N LEU A 338 29.86 48.83 0.44
CA LEU A 338 31.09 49.46 0.94
C LEU A 338 31.53 50.71 0.16
N GLU A 339 30.66 51.30 -0.67
CA GLU A 339 30.84 52.65 -1.23
C GLU A 339 29.85 53.67 -0.66
#